data_AF-A0A1J7GKR1-F1
#
_entry.id   AF-A0A1J7GKR1-F1
#
_cell.length_a   1.000
_cell.length_b   1.000
_cell.length_c   1.000
_cell.angle_alpha   90.00
_cell.angle_beta   90.00
_cell.angle_gamma   90.00
#
_symmetry.space_group_name_H-M   'P 1'
#
loop_
_entity.id
_entity.type
_entity.pdbx_description
1 polymer ?
#
loop_
_entity_poly.entity_id
_entity_poly.type
_entity_poly.pdbx_seq_one_letter_code
_entity_poly.pdbx_strand_id
1 'polypeptide(L)'
;MADTVLDIQESGWEELRKEARKIEGDIDVKLSSYAKLGTRFTQRGYVDSGSPPLASSRSWKSMEMEIQSLLEKLLDINDSMSRCATSAAPATSVNQKLARHRDILHEFTQEFRRIKGNMNSMREHAELLTSVRDDISEYKASLVHDPNLII
;
A
#
# COMPACT_ATOMS: atom_id res chain seq x y z
N MET A 1 30.89 20.13 -29.46
CA MET A 1 30.52 20.49 -28.06
C MET A 1 29.02 20.38 -27.81
N ALA A 2 28.14 20.56 -28.81
CA ALA A 2 26.70 20.32 -28.65
C ALA A 2 26.35 18.82 -28.57
N ASP A 3 27.02 17.98 -29.36
CA ASP A 3 26.74 16.52 -29.40
C ASP A 3 27.01 15.80 -28.07
N THR A 4 28.02 16.25 -27.31
CA THR A 4 28.36 15.68 -26.00
C THR A 4 27.34 16.02 -24.92
N VAL A 5 26.65 17.16 -25.02
CA VAL A 5 25.64 17.58 -24.03
C VAL A 5 24.34 16.79 -24.22
N LEU A 6 23.97 16.51 -25.48
CA LEU A 6 22.81 15.69 -25.81
C LEU A 6 22.98 14.24 -25.35
N ASP A 7 24.17 13.66 -25.54
CA ASP A 7 24.48 12.27 -25.16
C ASP A 7 24.48 12.08 -23.63
N ILE A 8 24.94 13.08 -22.87
CA ILE A 8 24.88 13.11 -21.39
C ILE A 8 23.42 13.22 -20.90
N GLN A 9 22.59 14.03 -21.58
CA GLN A 9 21.17 14.18 -21.24
C GLN A 9 20.35 12.93 -21.57
N GLU A 10 20.62 12.28 -22.69
CA GLU A 10 19.99 11.01 -23.08
C GLU A 10 20.38 9.88 -22.10
N SER A 11 21.64 9.84 -21.69
CA SER A 11 22.14 8.91 -20.66
C SER A 11 21.45 9.11 -19.31
N GLY A 12 21.32 10.36 -18.84
CA GLY A 12 20.65 10.66 -17.56
C GLY A 12 19.16 10.30 -17.56
N TRP A 13 18.46 10.54 -18.67
CA TRP A 13 17.07 10.11 -18.83
C TRP A 13 16.92 8.58 -18.85
N GLU A 14 17.83 7.86 -19.51
CA GLU A 14 17.83 6.40 -19.54
C GLU A 14 18.04 5.78 -18.16
N GLU A 15 18.96 6.33 -17.36
CA GLU A 15 19.22 5.90 -15.99
C GLU A 15 18.00 6.08 -15.09
N LEU A 16 17.37 7.25 -15.12
CA LEU A 16 16.14 7.52 -14.38
C LEU A 16 15.03 6.54 -14.75
N ARG A 17 14.91 6.19 -16.04
CA ARG A 17 13.89 5.25 -16.51
C ARG A 17 14.11 3.83 -15.96
N LYS A 18 15.37 3.38 -15.93
CA LYS A 18 15.73 2.09 -15.33
C LYS A 18 15.43 2.08 -13.84
N GLU A 19 15.71 3.18 -13.15
CA GLU A 19 15.38 3.30 -11.73
C GLU A 19 13.87 3.29 -11.48
N ALA A 20 13.09 4.05 -12.25
CA ALA A 20 11.63 4.04 -12.16
C ALA A 20 11.08 2.63 -12.33
N ARG A 21 11.51 1.88 -13.36
CA ARG A 21 11.08 0.50 -13.59
C ARG A 21 11.38 -0.42 -12.41
N LYS A 22 12.53 -0.23 -11.75
CA LYS A 22 12.88 -0.99 -10.54
C LYS A 22 11.93 -0.65 -9.40
N ILE A 23 11.72 0.63 -9.13
CA ILE A 23 10.81 1.08 -8.06
C ILE A 23 9.37 0.65 -8.31
N GLU A 24 8.89 0.71 -9.56
CA GLU A 24 7.58 0.19 -9.97
C GLU A 24 7.43 -1.30 -9.64
N GLY A 25 8.44 -2.12 -9.92
CA GLY A 25 8.44 -3.54 -9.55
C GLY A 25 8.45 -3.77 -8.04
N ASP A 26 9.23 -2.99 -7.30
CA ASP A 26 9.26 -3.06 -5.83
C ASP A 26 7.89 -2.69 -5.22
N ILE A 27 7.23 -1.66 -5.76
CA ILE A 27 5.87 -1.24 -5.36
C ILE A 27 4.86 -2.36 -5.61
N ASP A 28 4.87 -2.99 -6.79
CA ASP A 28 3.93 -4.06 -7.14
C ASP A 28 4.02 -5.25 -6.18
N VAL A 29 5.24 -5.70 -5.88
CA VAL A 29 5.49 -6.79 -4.93
C VAL A 29 5.02 -6.42 -3.52
N LYS A 30 5.26 -5.19 -3.08
CA LYS A 30 4.86 -4.71 -1.76
C LYS A 30 3.34 -4.54 -1.66
N LEU A 31 2.68 -3.97 -2.67
CA LEU A 31 1.22 -3.86 -2.72
C LEU A 31 0.56 -5.25 -2.71
N SER A 32 1.08 -6.19 -3.50
CA SER A 32 0.61 -7.58 -3.50
C SER A 32 0.74 -8.24 -2.12
N SER A 33 1.85 -7.98 -1.41
CA SER A 33 2.06 -8.48 -0.05
C SER A 33 1.13 -7.80 0.95
N TYR A 34 0.93 -6.49 0.81
CA TYR A 34 0.07 -5.67 1.65
C TYR A 34 -1.40 -6.12 1.55
N ALA A 35 -1.90 -6.36 0.34
CA ALA A 35 -3.24 -6.88 0.10
C ALA A 35 -3.48 -8.27 0.74
N LYS A 36 -2.46 -9.15 0.69
CA LYS A 36 -2.53 -10.50 1.30
C LYS A 36 -2.56 -10.48 2.83
N LEU A 37 -2.10 -9.40 3.46
CA LEU A 37 -2.19 -9.28 4.91
C LEU A 37 -3.63 -9.02 5.36
N GLY A 38 -4.44 -8.33 4.55
CA GLY A 38 -5.87 -8.11 4.80
C GLY A 38 -6.68 -9.41 4.78
N THR A 39 -6.45 -10.29 3.80
CA THR A 39 -7.20 -11.56 3.68
C THR A 39 -6.93 -12.55 4.81
N ARG A 40 -5.75 -12.51 5.44
CA ARG A 40 -5.43 -13.35 6.61
C ARG A 40 -6.27 -12.96 7.84
N PHE A 41 -6.72 -11.72 7.93
CA PHE A 41 -7.46 -11.22 9.08
C PHE A 41 -8.91 -11.75 9.11
N THR A 42 -9.59 -11.83 7.95
CA THR A 42 -10.92 -12.44 7.85
C THR A 42 -10.91 -13.93 8.11
N GLN A 43 -9.88 -14.64 7.66
CA GLN A 43 -9.78 -16.09 7.90
C GLN A 43 -9.53 -16.44 9.37
N ARG A 44 -8.79 -15.60 10.10
CA ARG A 44 -8.45 -15.86 11.51
C ARG A 44 -9.57 -15.52 12.49
N GLY A 45 -10.59 -14.79 12.07
CA GLY A 45 -11.82 -14.59 12.86
C GLY A 45 -12.64 -15.87 13.09
N TYR A 46 -12.33 -16.95 12.35
CA TYR A 46 -13.04 -18.24 12.43
C TYR A 46 -12.27 -19.31 13.24
N VAL A 47 -10.96 -19.17 13.43
CA VAL A 47 -10.13 -20.18 14.09
C VAL A 47 -9.36 -19.57 15.26
N ASP A 48 -9.79 -19.97 16.46
CA ASP A 48 -9.10 -19.90 17.73
C ASP A 48 -7.58 -20.09 17.56
N SER A 49 -6.83 -18.99 17.55
CA SER A 49 -5.37 -18.99 17.43
C SER A 49 -4.82 -17.76 18.13
N GLY A 50 -4.40 -17.94 19.38
CA GLY A 50 -3.95 -16.93 20.33
C GLY A 50 -2.66 -16.16 19.97
N SER A 51 -2.60 -15.52 18.81
CA SER A 51 -1.64 -14.42 18.61
C SER A 51 -2.38 -13.07 18.61
N PRO A 52 -1.93 -12.10 19.43
CA PRO A 52 -2.65 -10.84 19.61
C PRO A 52 -2.70 -10.02 18.30
N PRO A 53 -3.82 -9.33 18.01
CA PRO A 53 -3.97 -8.44 16.86
C PRO A 53 -2.86 -7.37 16.73
N LEU A 54 -2.22 -7.03 17.85
CA LEU A 54 -1.22 -5.98 18.00
C LEU A 54 0.07 -6.24 17.20
N ALA A 55 0.53 -7.50 17.11
CA ALA A 55 1.73 -7.85 16.35
C ALA A 55 1.51 -7.68 14.83
N SER A 56 0.30 -7.98 14.35
CA SER A 56 -0.11 -7.76 12.96
C SER A 56 -0.21 -6.26 12.64
N SER A 57 -0.73 -5.45 13.57
CA SER A 57 -0.89 -4.00 13.40
C SER A 57 0.44 -3.26 13.17
N ARG A 58 1.51 -3.61 13.89
CA ARG A 58 2.85 -3.03 13.68
C ARG A 58 3.43 -3.40 12.32
N SER A 59 3.24 -4.65 11.87
CA SER A 59 3.73 -5.12 10.57
C SER A 59 3.06 -4.38 9.40
N TRP A 60 1.78 -4.03 9.54
CA TRP A 60 1.02 -3.31 8.51
C TRP A 60 1.43 -1.85 8.40
N LYS A 61 1.52 -1.15 9.53
CA LYS A 61 1.98 0.24 9.53
C LYS A 61 3.39 0.37 8.94
N SER A 62 4.26 -0.60 9.22
CA SER A 62 5.59 -0.66 8.62
C SER A 62 5.52 -0.78 7.09
N MET A 63 4.67 -1.67 6.58
CA MET A 63 4.51 -1.86 5.13
C MET A 63 3.84 -0.65 4.46
N GLU A 64 2.89 0.00 5.13
CA GLU A 64 2.30 1.26 4.65
C GLU A 64 3.38 2.34 4.48
N MET A 65 4.25 2.52 5.49
CA MET A 65 5.33 3.51 5.42
C MET A 65 6.33 3.19 4.30
N GLU A 66 6.64 1.91 4.11
CA GLU A 66 7.56 1.45 3.06
C GLU A 66 6.97 1.70 1.66
N ILE A 67 5.70 1.36 1.43
CA ILE A 67 5.00 1.65 0.16
C ILE A 67 4.91 3.16 -0.09
N GLN A 68 4.58 3.94 0.94
CA GLN A 68 4.50 5.40 0.85
C GLN A 68 5.86 6.00 0.44
N SER A 69 6.96 5.52 1.05
CA SER A 69 8.31 5.95 0.70
C SER A 69 8.70 5.58 -0.73
N LEU A 70 8.30 4.39 -1.22
CA LEU A 70 8.54 3.99 -2.61
C LEU A 70 7.75 4.85 -3.61
N LEU A 71 6.49 5.19 -3.29
CA LEU A 71 5.66 6.08 -4.12
C LEU A 71 6.25 7.50 -4.19
N GLU A 72 6.71 8.04 -3.07
CA GLU A 72 7.40 9.33 -3.00
C GLU A 72 8.69 9.30 -3.83
N LYS A 73 9.48 8.23 -3.72
CA LYS A 73 10.68 8.06 -4.54
C LYS A 73 10.35 8.00 -6.04
N LEU A 74 9.29 7.31 -6.44
CA LEU A 74 8.87 7.25 -7.84
C LEU A 74 8.39 8.62 -8.36
N LEU A 75 7.73 9.41 -7.51
CA LEU A 75 7.36 10.79 -7.81
C LEU A 75 8.63 11.65 -8.07
N ASP A 76 9.62 11.58 -7.19
CA ASP A 76 10.87 12.33 -7.34
C ASP A 76 11.64 11.97 -8.62
N ILE A 77 11.66 10.68 -8.97
CA ILE A 77 12.24 10.19 -10.23
C ILE A 77 11.45 10.74 -11.43
N ASN A 78 10.11 10.73 -11.38
CA ASN A 78 9.26 11.27 -12.44
C ASN A 78 9.45 12.78 -12.63
N ASP A 79 9.64 13.53 -11.53
CA ASP A 79 9.93 14.97 -11.59
C ASP A 79 11.32 15.24 -12.17
N SER A 80 12.32 14.43 -11.81
CA SER A 80 13.67 14.48 -12.40
C SER A 80 13.63 14.19 -13.90
N MET A 81 12.88 13.15 -14.29
CA MET A 81 12.62 12.82 -15.69
C MET A 81 11.95 13.98 -16.43
N SER A 82 10.97 14.65 -15.82
CA SER A 82 10.31 15.82 -16.40
C SER A 82 11.30 16.96 -16.67
N ARG A 83 12.27 17.20 -15.77
CA ARG A 83 13.30 18.23 -15.96
C ARG A 83 14.23 17.89 -17.13
N CYS A 84 14.62 16.62 -17.28
CA CYS A 84 15.40 16.15 -18.44
C CYS A 84 14.62 16.33 -19.74
N ALA A 85 13.33 15.99 -19.76
CA ALA A 85 12.47 16.10 -20.93
C ALA A 85 12.24 17.56 -21.39
N THR A 86 12.17 18.52 -20.46
CA THR A 86 12.07 19.96 -20.78
C THR A 86 13.37 20.54 -21.34
N SER A 87 14.53 19.97 -20.96
CA SER A 87 15.84 20.46 -21.42
C SER A 87 16.28 19.88 -22.76
N ALA A 88 15.70 18.76 -23.19
CA ALA A 88 15.91 18.19 -24.52
C ALA A 88 15.02 18.90 -25.57
N ALA A 89 15.47 18.96 -26.83
CA ALA A 89 14.60 19.37 -27.93
C ALA A 89 13.30 18.53 -27.90
N PRO A 90 12.13 19.07 -28.29
CA PRO A 90 10.84 18.40 -28.10
C PRO A 90 10.76 17.08 -28.88
N ALA A 91 11.20 16.01 -28.22
CA ALA A 91 11.07 14.64 -28.69
C ALA A 91 9.74 14.09 -28.18
N THR A 92 8.77 13.93 -29.10
CA THR A 92 7.42 13.44 -28.78
C THR A 92 7.45 12.09 -28.05
N SER A 93 8.43 11.23 -28.37
CA SER A 93 8.60 9.91 -27.75
C SER A 93 9.01 9.96 -26.27
N VAL A 94 9.86 10.92 -25.87
CA VAL A 94 10.26 11.13 -24.47
C VAL A 94 9.07 11.59 -23.64
N ASN A 95 8.30 12.54 -24.17
CA ASN A 95 7.10 13.05 -23.51
C ASN A 95 6.01 11.98 -23.35
N GLN A 96 5.80 11.13 -24.36
CA GLN A 96 4.87 10.00 -24.27
C GLN A 96 5.30 8.99 -23.21
N LYS A 97 6.59 8.66 -23.15
CA LYS A 97 7.14 7.76 -22.11
C LYS A 97 6.99 8.37 -20.71
N LEU A 98 7.26 9.66 -20.54
CA LEU A 98 7.05 10.37 -19.27
C LEU A 98 5.58 10.32 -18.82
N ALA A 99 4.65 10.58 -19.74
CA ALA A 99 3.22 10.49 -19.46
C ALA A 99 2.86 9.09 -18.93
N ARG A 100 3.37 8.03 -19.57
CA ARG A 100 3.14 6.66 -19.10
C ARG A 100 3.67 6.41 -17.68
N HIS A 101 4.84 6.93 -17.32
CA HIS A 101 5.37 6.78 -15.95
C HIS A 101 4.51 7.54 -14.91
N ARG A 102 3.93 8.67 -15.29
CA ARG A 102 2.96 9.40 -14.44
C ARG A 102 1.67 8.62 -14.26
N ASP A 103 1.16 8.00 -15.32
CA ASP A 103 -0.04 7.15 -15.25
C ASP A 103 0.20 5.94 -14.32
N ILE A 104 1.35 5.28 -14.44
CA ILE A 104 1.71 4.14 -13.58
C ILE A 104 1.79 4.55 -12.11
N LEU A 105 2.45 5.67 -11.79
CA LEU A 105 2.48 6.22 -10.43
C LEU A 105 1.07 6.49 -9.90
N HIS A 106 0.19 7.04 -10.75
CA HIS A 106 -1.19 7.31 -10.39
C HIS A 106 -1.96 6.03 -10.08
N GLU A 107 -1.85 5.01 -10.95
CA GLU A 107 -2.45 3.69 -10.76
C GLU A 107 -2.00 3.05 -9.43
N PHE A 108 -0.70 3.05 -9.14
CA PHE A 108 -0.19 2.52 -7.87
C PHE A 108 -0.69 3.31 -6.66
N THR A 109 -0.75 4.63 -6.75
CA THR A 109 -1.24 5.48 -5.66
C THR A 109 -2.72 5.19 -5.37
N GLN A 110 -3.53 5.03 -6.41
CA GLN A 110 -4.94 4.65 -6.27
C GLN A 110 -5.09 3.27 -5.66
N GLU A 111 -4.35 2.29 -6.16
CA GLU A 111 -4.40 0.91 -5.67
C GLU A 111 -3.99 0.83 -4.20
N PHE A 112 -2.93 1.54 -3.79
CA PHE A 112 -2.52 1.63 -2.39
C PHE A 112 -3.65 2.16 -1.50
N ARG A 113 -4.29 3.26 -1.91
CA ARG A 113 -5.44 3.83 -1.17
C ARG A 113 -6.60 2.86 -1.07
N ARG A 114 -6.90 2.16 -2.17
CA ARG A 114 -7.98 1.15 -2.22
C ARG A 114 -7.70 0.00 -1.25
N ILE A 115 -6.50 -0.58 -1.28
CA ILE A 115 -6.12 -1.67 -0.37
C ILE A 115 -6.16 -1.20 1.08
N LYS A 116 -5.61 -0.02 1.37
CA LYS A 116 -5.62 0.58 2.72
C LYS A 116 -7.03 0.79 3.24
N GLY A 117 -7.92 1.36 2.41
CA GLY A 117 -9.33 1.56 2.77
C GLY A 117 -10.06 0.25 3.06
N ASN A 118 -9.86 -0.76 2.21
CA ASN A 118 -10.41 -2.10 2.43
C ASN A 118 -9.93 -2.69 3.77
N MET A 119 -8.64 -2.57 4.07
CA MET A 119 -8.07 -3.11 5.30
C MET A 119 -8.57 -2.38 6.56
N ASN A 120 -8.77 -1.07 6.48
CA ASN A 120 -9.38 -0.31 7.57
C ASN A 120 -10.82 -0.77 7.86
N SER A 121 -11.63 -0.94 6.81
CA SER A 121 -13.01 -1.43 6.93
C SER A 121 -13.06 -2.85 7.54
N MET A 122 -12.15 -3.74 7.12
CA MET A 122 -12.05 -5.09 7.70
C MET A 122 -11.67 -5.07 9.18
N ARG A 123 -10.80 -4.14 9.60
CA ARG A 123 -10.44 -3.98 11.00
C ARG A 123 -11.62 -3.51 11.84
N GLU A 124 -12.31 -2.46 11.40
CA GLU A 124 -13.50 -1.93 12.07
C GLU A 124 -14.57 -3.01 12.22
N HIS A 125 -14.81 -3.81 11.17
CA HIS A 125 -15.75 -4.93 11.23
C HIS A 125 -15.35 -5.97 12.29
N ALA A 126 -14.06 -6.31 12.41
CA ALA A 126 -13.61 -7.28 13.41
C ALA A 126 -13.67 -6.74 14.85
N GLU A 127 -13.39 -5.45 15.05
CA GLU A 127 -13.50 -4.78 16.34
C GLU A 127 -14.97 -4.80 16.82
N LEU A 128 -15.91 -4.49 15.92
CA LEU A 128 -17.35 -4.59 16.21
C LEU A 128 -17.78 -6.02 16.58
N LEU A 129 -17.35 -7.04 15.81
CA LEU A 129 -17.67 -8.45 16.11
C LEU A 129 -17.09 -8.93 17.45
N THR A 130 -15.92 -8.43 17.83
CA THR A 130 -15.29 -8.77 19.12
C THR A 130 -16.08 -8.14 20.26
N SER A 131 -16.41 -6.85 20.17
CA SER A 131 -17.26 -6.17 21.16
C SER A 131 -18.59 -6.90 21.36
N VAL A 132 -19.29 -7.26 20.27
CA VAL A 132 -20.56 -8.00 20.35
C VAL A 132 -20.37 -9.36 21.02
N ARG A 133 -19.26 -10.07 20.77
CA ARG A 133 -18.98 -11.35 21.42
C ARG A 133 -18.74 -11.18 22.92
N ASP A 134 -18.02 -10.14 23.30
CA ASP A 134 -17.73 -9.84 24.71
C ASP A 134 -19.02 -9.50 25.46
N ASP A 135 -19.87 -8.64 24.89
CA ASP A 135 -21.19 -8.30 25.45
C ASP A 135 -22.09 -9.54 25.62
N ILE A 136 -22.13 -10.43 24.63
CA ILE A 136 -22.88 -11.70 24.71
C ILE A 136 -22.32 -12.60 25.80
N SER A 137 -21.00 -12.65 25.95
CA SER A 137 -20.33 -13.49 26.94
C SER A 137 -20.58 -12.97 28.36
N GLU A 138 -20.54 -11.65 28.56
CA GLU A 138 -20.86 -10.98 29.82
C GLU A 138 -22.33 -11.18 30.20
N TYR A 139 -23.25 -11.06 29.24
CA TYR A 139 -24.66 -11.34 29.46
C TYR A 139 -24.90 -12.80 29.88
N LYS A 140 -24.27 -13.76 29.17
CA LYS A 140 -24.33 -15.18 29.53
C LYS A 140 -23.74 -15.47 30.90
N ALA A 141 -22.61 -14.84 31.25
CA ALA A 141 -22.00 -15.00 32.58
C ALA A 141 -22.91 -14.46 33.68
N SER A 142 -23.59 -13.33 33.44
CA SER A 142 -24.56 -12.75 34.36
C SER A 142 -25.78 -13.66 34.57
N LEU A 143 -26.29 -14.30 33.51
CA LEU A 143 -27.38 -15.28 33.62
C LEU A 143 -27.00 -16.53 34.42
N VAL A 144 -25.74 -16.98 34.35
CA VAL A 144 -25.25 -18.13 35.10
C VAL A 144 -25.02 -17.79 36.58
N HIS A 145 -24.75 -16.52 36.90
CA HIS A 145 -24.50 -16.06 38.27
C HIS A 145 -25.78 -15.72 39.04
N ASP A 146 -26.95 -15.64 38.41
CA ASP A 146 -28.21 -15.33 39.11
C ASP A 146 -28.97 -16.62 39.54
N PRO A 147 -28.86 -17.06 40.80
CA PRO A 147 -29.45 -18.34 41.26
C PRO A 147 -30.98 -18.32 41.36
N ASN A 148 -31.64 -17.21 41.05
CA ASN A 148 -33.09 -17.06 41.18
C ASN A 148 -33.88 -17.23 39.85
N LEU A 149 -33.23 -17.53 38.72
CA LEU A 149 -33.93 -17.94 37.48
C LEU A 149 -34.06 -19.47 37.40
N ILE A 150 -34.85 -20.07 38.29
CA ILE A 150 -35.45 -21.38 38.06
C ILE A 150 -36.96 -21.19 37.91
N ILE A 151 -37.40 -21.49 36.68
CA ILE A 151 -38.77 -21.57 36.11
C ILE A 151 -39.35 -20.23 35.62
#